data_AF-A0A3M1WV39-F1
#
_entry.id   AF-A0A3M1WV39-F1
#
_cell.length_a   1.000
_cell.length_b   1.000
_cell.length_c   1.000
_cell.angle_alpha   90.00
_cell.angle_beta   90.00
_cell.angle_gamma   90.00
#
_symmetry.space_group_name_H-M   'P 1'
#
loop_
_entity.id
_entity.type
_entity.pdbx_description
1 polymer ?
#
loop_
_entity_poly.entity_id
_entity_poly.type
_entity_poly.pdbx_seq_one_letter_code
_entity_poly.pdbx_strand_id
1 'polypeptide(L)'
;MEKSADASGKVSFRKRIPLLRWVVQGIYTLFYLLVGVEFYFFYVGMVRGAPAVSRPSAVEGFLPISSLLGLRYFLQTGKWDHVHPAGLTIIAAVVVSALLTRKSLCGWVCPIGFISRLLERGGEKALKKKKRVPVLLDHFLMSVKYFLMGFFVYVVFFRMSIKEVEAFLTSPYN
;
A
#
# COMPACT_ATOMS: atom_id res chain seq x y z
N MET A 1 32.68 -17.08 33.65
CA MET A 1 32.18 -15.70 33.81
C MET A 1 31.99 -15.04 32.44
N GLU A 2 31.16 -15.59 31.54
CA GLU A 2 31.12 -15.18 30.12
C GLU A 2 29.68 -15.19 29.55
N LYS A 3 28.71 -14.62 30.29
CA LYS A 3 27.30 -14.60 29.84
C LYS A 3 26.61 -13.23 29.91
N SER A 4 27.32 -12.17 30.32
CA SER A 4 26.71 -10.86 30.61
C SER A 4 26.84 -9.80 29.50
N ALA A 5 27.64 -10.02 28.45
CA ALA A 5 27.87 -8.99 27.42
C ALA A 5 26.80 -8.97 26.30
N ASP A 6 26.14 -10.09 26.00
CA ASP A 6 25.16 -10.20 24.89
C ASP A 6 23.76 -9.63 25.23
N ALA A 7 23.43 -9.48 26.53
CA ALA A 7 22.14 -8.93 26.94
C ALA A 7 22.03 -7.41 26.69
N SER A 8 23.13 -6.66 26.86
CA SER A 8 23.13 -5.19 26.74
C SER A 8 22.92 -4.71 25.30
N GLY A 9 23.52 -5.39 24.31
CA GLY A 9 23.35 -5.09 22.89
C GLY A 9 21.92 -5.35 22.38
N LYS A 10 21.31 -6.47 22.80
CA LYS A 10 19.93 -6.84 22.43
C LYS A 10 18.88 -5.91 23.04
N VAL A 11 19.09 -5.44 24.27
CA VAL A 11 18.17 -4.49 24.95
C VAL A 11 18.22 -3.11 24.28
N SER A 12 19.39 -2.65 23.86
CA SER A 12 19.56 -1.39 23.10
C SER A 12 18.88 -1.44 21.73
N PHE A 13 19.04 -2.54 21.00
CA PHE A 13 18.43 -2.72 19.68
C PHE A 13 16.89 -2.73 19.75
N ARG A 14 16.31 -3.43 20.74
CA ARG A 14 14.85 -3.46 20.95
C ARG A 14 14.23 -2.09 21.24
N LYS A 15 14.95 -1.19 21.93
CA LYS A 15 14.47 0.19 22.17
C LYS A 15 14.57 1.10 20.93
N ARG A 16 15.45 0.79 19.97
CA ARG A 16 15.62 1.57 18.72
C ARG A 16 14.61 1.21 17.64
N ILE A 17 14.11 -0.03 17.60
CA ILE A 17 13.14 -0.48 16.58
C ILE A 17 11.88 0.41 16.51
N PRO A 18 11.24 0.82 17.62
CA PRO A 18 10.09 1.71 17.57
C PRO A 18 10.44 3.09 17.00
N LEU A 19 11.58 3.66 17.38
CA LEU A 19 12.03 4.96 16.89
C LEU A 19 12.35 4.90 15.39
N LEU A 20 13.09 3.87 14.96
CA LEU A 20 13.40 3.64 13.56
C LEU A 20 12.13 3.50 12.74
N ARG A 21 11.13 2.77 13.24
CA ARG A 21 9.84 2.64 12.55
C ARG A 21 9.11 3.98 12.42
N TRP A 22 9.15 4.83 13.45
CA TRP A 22 8.59 6.19 13.36
C TRP A 22 9.30 7.07 12.34
N VAL A 23 10.64 7.00 12.30
CA VAL A 23 11.43 7.75 11.33
C VAL A 23 11.14 7.28 9.91
N VAL A 24 11.19 5.98 9.66
CA VAL A 24 10.91 5.40 8.34
C VAL A 24 9.48 5.73 7.88
N GLN A 25 8.49 5.54 8.75
CA GLN A 25 7.11 5.88 8.44
C GLN A 25 6.92 7.38 8.19
N GLY A 26 7.60 8.25 8.94
CA GLY A 26 7.57 9.69 8.75
C GLY A 26 8.17 10.12 7.40
N ILE A 27 9.31 9.56 7.04
CA ILE A 27 9.97 9.80 5.73
C ILE A 27 9.05 9.35 4.59
N TYR A 28 8.49 8.14 4.65
CA TYR A 28 7.56 7.67 3.61
C TYR A 28 6.28 8.49 3.57
N THR A 29 5.76 8.94 4.71
CA THR A 29 4.58 9.82 4.74
C THR A 29 4.89 11.14 4.04
N LEU A 30 6.04 11.75 4.31
CA LEU A 30 6.46 12.97 3.60
C LEU A 30 6.63 12.73 2.10
N PHE A 31 7.28 11.62 1.72
CA PHE A 31 7.41 11.21 0.32
C PHE A 31 6.05 11.09 -0.36
N TYR A 32 5.07 10.42 0.25
CA TYR A 32 3.72 10.30 -0.30
C TYR A 32 2.96 11.62 -0.35
N LEU A 33 3.20 12.54 0.60
CA LEU A 33 2.64 13.90 0.52
C LEU A 33 3.20 14.66 -0.68
N LEU A 34 4.51 14.57 -0.95
CA LEU A 34 5.14 15.21 -2.11
C LEU A 34 4.60 14.63 -3.42
N VAL A 35 4.52 13.30 -3.52
CA VAL A 35 3.90 12.60 -4.66
C VAL A 35 2.44 13.02 -4.84
N GLY A 36 1.69 13.19 -3.75
CA GLY A 36 0.31 13.66 -3.79
C GLY A 36 0.18 15.10 -4.32
N VAL A 37 1.12 15.98 -3.96
CA VAL A 37 1.18 17.35 -4.50
C VAL A 37 1.51 17.34 -5.99
N GLU A 38 2.48 16.54 -6.42
CA GLU A 38 2.83 16.38 -7.83
C GLU A 38 1.64 15.84 -8.64
N PHE A 39 0.96 14.83 -8.11
CA PHE A 39 -0.26 14.28 -8.71
C PHE A 39 -1.41 15.28 -8.76
N TYR A 40 -1.53 16.17 -7.77
CA TYR A 40 -2.52 17.25 -7.79
C TYR A 40 -2.26 18.24 -8.94
N PHE A 41 -1.01 18.65 -9.14
CA PHE A 41 -0.65 19.51 -10.28
C PHE A 41 -0.88 18.81 -11.62
N PHE A 42 -0.55 17.51 -11.72
CA PHE A 42 -0.89 16.69 -12.88
C PHE A 42 -2.41 16.69 -13.14
N TYR A 43 -3.23 16.43 -12.12
CA TYR A 43 -4.68 16.41 -12.23
C TYR A 43 -5.26 17.75 -12.70
N VAL A 44 -4.81 18.87 -12.12
CA VAL A 44 -5.25 20.21 -12.52
C VAL A 44 -4.83 20.51 -13.97
N GLY A 45 -3.63 20.09 -14.38
CA GLY A 45 -3.16 20.22 -15.76
C GLY A 45 -3.98 19.40 -16.76
N MET A 46 -4.36 18.17 -16.39
CA MET A 46 -5.24 17.31 -17.18
C MET A 46 -6.63 17.93 -17.37
N VAL A 47 -7.24 18.44 -16.30
CA VAL A 47 -8.57 19.10 -16.36
C VAL A 47 -8.53 20.37 -17.22
N ARG A 48 -7.39 21.06 -17.27
CA ARG A 48 -7.19 22.26 -18.10
C ARG A 48 -6.76 21.95 -19.53
N GLY A 49 -6.58 20.69 -19.90
CA GLY A 49 -6.16 20.25 -21.25
C GLY A 49 -4.68 20.44 -21.57
N ALA A 50 -3.84 20.78 -20.58
CA ALA A 50 -2.40 20.97 -20.75
C ALA A 50 -1.64 20.50 -19.49
N PRO A 51 -1.40 19.19 -19.34
CA PRO A 51 -0.61 18.66 -18.23
C PRO A 51 0.85 19.12 -18.36
N ALA A 52 1.31 19.93 -17.41
CA ALA A 52 2.68 20.44 -17.37
C ALA A 52 3.70 19.43 -16.78
N VAL A 53 3.21 18.35 -16.17
CA VAL A 53 4.00 17.35 -15.44
C VAL A 53 3.50 15.96 -15.85
N SER A 54 4.38 14.95 -15.89
CA SER A 54 3.98 13.56 -16.11
C SER A 54 3.34 12.96 -14.85
N ARG A 55 2.54 11.89 -14.98
CA ARG A 55 1.98 11.20 -13.83
C ARG A 55 3.11 10.54 -13.00
N PRO A 56 3.18 10.76 -11.68
CA PRO A 56 4.21 10.13 -10.86
C PRO A 56 3.98 8.62 -10.75
N SER A 57 4.99 7.82 -11.08
CA SER A 57 4.92 6.34 -11.02
C SER A 57 4.66 5.81 -9.61
N ALA A 58 5.02 6.57 -8.58
CA ALA A 58 4.75 6.23 -7.18
C ALA A 58 3.24 6.13 -6.86
N VAL A 59 2.37 6.76 -7.65
CA VAL A 59 0.91 6.70 -7.48
C VAL A 59 0.36 5.32 -7.84
N GLU A 60 1.00 4.60 -8.77
CA GLU A 60 0.57 3.25 -9.18
C GLU A 60 0.59 2.25 -8.02
N GLY A 61 1.44 2.47 -7.02
CA GLY A 61 1.47 1.66 -5.80
C GLY A 61 0.20 1.74 -4.94
N PHE A 62 -0.67 2.73 -5.19
CA PHE A 62 -1.99 2.87 -4.56
C PHE A 62 -3.15 2.36 -5.41
N LEU A 63 -2.90 1.85 -6.62
CA LEU A 63 -3.91 1.32 -7.53
C LEU A 63 -3.83 -0.22 -7.63
N PRO A 64 -4.13 -0.97 -6.55
CA PRO A 64 -4.01 -2.42 -6.54
C PRO A 64 -4.90 -3.12 -7.57
N ILE A 65 -6.02 -2.50 -7.97
CA ILE A 65 -6.93 -3.03 -8.99
C ILE A 65 -6.28 -2.98 -10.37
N SER A 66 -5.64 -1.86 -10.72
CA SER A 66 -4.91 -1.72 -11.99
C SER A 66 -3.75 -2.71 -12.06
N SER A 67 -2.99 -2.85 -10.98
CA SER A 67 -1.90 -3.83 -10.93
C SER A 67 -2.41 -5.28 -11.05
N LEU A 68 -3.59 -5.58 -10.52
CA LEU A 68 -4.23 -6.90 -10.68
C LEU A 68 -4.66 -7.15 -12.14
N LEU A 69 -5.17 -6.13 -12.83
CA LEU A 69 -5.51 -6.19 -14.25
C LEU A 69 -4.26 -6.42 -15.11
N GLY A 70 -3.17 -5.69 -14.84
CA GLY A 70 -1.87 -5.91 -15.49
C GLY A 70 -1.33 -7.32 -15.28
N LEU A 71 -1.45 -7.85 -14.06
CA LEU A 71 -1.06 -9.24 -13.76
C LEU A 71 -1.90 -10.25 -14.56
N ARG A 72 -3.23 -10.07 -14.62
CA ARG A 72 -4.10 -10.94 -15.42
C ARG A 72 -3.75 -10.89 -16.91
N TYR A 73 -3.52 -9.70 -17.45
CA TYR A 73 -3.11 -9.52 -18.84
C TYR A 73 -1.78 -10.23 -19.13
N PHE A 74 -0.78 -10.08 -18.25
CA PHE A 74 0.50 -10.77 -18.36
C PHE A 74 0.35 -12.29 -18.33
N LEU A 75 -0.45 -12.84 -17.41
CA LEU A 75 -0.67 -14.29 -17.29
C LEU A 75 -1.33 -14.89 -18.53
N GLN A 76 -2.19 -14.15 -19.24
CA GLN A 76 -2.91 -14.67 -20.40
C GLN A 76 -2.22 -14.39 -21.74
N THR A 77 -1.48 -13.29 -21.87
CA THR A 77 -0.83 -12.89 -23.13
C THR A 77 0.67 -13.19 -23.16
N GLY A 78 1.30 -13.40 -22.00
CA GLY A 78 2.75 -13.51 -21.86
C GLY A 78 3.50 -12.20 -22.15
N LYS A 79 2.79 -11.09 -22.42
CA LYS A 79 3.38 -9.79 -22.75
C LYS A 79 3.56 -8.97 -21.49
N TRP A 80 4.78 -8.50 -21.26
CA TRP A 80 5.06 -7.53 -20.21
C TRP A 80 4.48 -6.18 -20.64
N ASP A 81 3.68 -5.56 -19.78
CA ASP A 81 3.15 -4.23 -20.07
C ASP A 81 4.29 -3.21 -19.96
N HIS A 82 4.79 -2.76 -21.11
CA HIS A 82 5.84 -1.75 -21.22
C HIS A 82 5.31 -0.33 -21.00
N VAL A 83 3.99 -0.13 -21.02
CA VAL A 83 3.35 1.17 -20.83
C VAL A 83 3.40 1.54 -19.34
N HIS A 84 3.10 0.58 -18.45
CA HIS A 84 3.12 0.77 -16.99
C HIS A 84 3.85 -0.37 -16.25
N PRO A 85 5.19 -0.45 -16.36
CA PRO A 85 5.97 -1.52 -15.74
C PRO A 85 5.98 -1.46 -14.20
N ALA A 86 5.63 -0.31 -13.60
CA ALA A 86 5.64 -0.10 -12.16
C ALA A 86 4.48 -0.83 -11.46
N GLY A 87 3.27 -0.84 -12.04
CA GLY A 87 2.13 -1.57 -11.47
C GLY A 87 2.38 -3.08 -11.31
N LEU A 88 2.92 -3.74 -12.34
CA LEU A 88 3.18 -5.19 -12.31
C LEU A 88 4.30 -5.55 -11.33
N THR A 89 5.34 -4.73 -11.26
CA THR A 89 6.46 -4.94 -10.32
C THR A 89 6.04 -4.72 -8.87
N ILE A 90 5.18 -3.72 -8.60
CA ILE A 90 4.68 -3.45 -7.25
C ILE A 90 3.74 -4.57 -6.78
N ILE A 91 2.82 -5.08 -7.60
CA ILE A 91 1.96 -6.20 -7.17
C ILE A 91 2.78 -7.47 -6.92
N ALA A 92 3.79 -7.75 -7.75
CA ALA A 92 4.72 -8.85 -7.52
C ALA A 92 5.48 -8.66 -6.20
N ALA A 93 6.03 -7.47 -5.94
CA ALA A 93 6.73 -7.16 -4.70
C ALA A 93 5.80 -7.25 -3.48
N VAL A 94 4.55 -6.81 -3.58
CA VAL A 94 3.55 -6.91 -2.51
C VAL A 94 3.16 -8.35 -2.25
N VAL A 95 2.92 -9.16 -3.28
CA VAL A 95 2.59 -10.59 -3.12
C VAL A 95 3.76 -11.34 -2.50
N VAL A 96 4.97 -11.17 -3.04
CA VAL A 96 6.19 -11.83 -2.54
C VAL A 96 6.48 -11.41 -1.10
N SER A 97 6.41 -10.12 -0.80
CA SER A 97 6.63 -9.62 0.56
C SER A 97 5.52 -10.03 1.53
N ALA A 98 4.27 -10.16 1.08
CA ALA A 98 3.16 -10.65 1.91
C ALA A 98 3.33 -12.15 2.25
N LEU A 99 3.86 -12.95 1.31
CA LEU A 99 4.16 -14.36 1.55
C LEU A 99 5.36 -14.54 2.49
N LEU A 100 6.45 -13.79 2.26
CA LEU A 100 7.67 -13.88 3.08
C LEU A 100 7.51 -13.25 4.46
N THR A 101 6.83 -12.12 4.51
CA THR A 101 6.74 -11.27 5.70
C THR A 101 5.32 -10.78 5.85
N ARG A 102 4.45 -11.61 6.44
CA ARG A 102 2.97 -11.47 6.54
C ARG A 102 2.39 -10.05 6.70
N LYS A 103 3.16 -9.05 7.19
CA LYS A 103 2.78 -7.62 7.27
C LYS A 103 3.95 -6.59 7.16
N SER A 104 5.10 -6.91 6.55
CA SER A 104 6.27 -6.00 6.65
C SER A 104 6.07 -4.67 5.92
N LEU A 105 5.66 -4.67 4.65
CA LEU A 105 5.51 -3.42 3.88
C LEU A 105 4.52 -2.44 4.52
N CYS A 106 3.33 -2.93 4.90
CA CYS A 106 2.30 -2.11 5.53
C CYS A 106 2.73 -1.56 6.91
N GLY A 107 3.65 -2.26 7.59
CA GLY A 107 4.17 -1.85 8.89
C GLY A 107 5.25 -0.77 8.83
N TRP A 108 5.97 -0.65 7.71
CA TRP A 108 7.15 0.25 7.62
C TRP A 108 6.97 1.35 6.58
N VAL A 109 6.42 1.03 5.43
CA VAL A 109 6.34 1.93 4.27
C VAL A 109 4.99 2.66 4.21
N CYS A 110 3.91 2.02 4.67
CA CYS A 110 2.57 2.58 4.47
C CYS A 110 2.27 3.80 5.37
N PRO A 111 1.81 4.93 4.80
CA PRO A 111 1.47 6.15 5.55
C PRO A 111 0.23 5.96 6.43
N ILE A 112 -0.68 5.05 6.06
CA ILE A 112 -1.84 4.69 6.88
C ILE A 112 -1.38 4.12 8.23
N GLY A 113 -0.29 3.35 8.23
CA GLY A 113 0.30 2.82 9.46
C GLY A 113 0.87 3.90 10.38
N PHE A 114 1.31 5.04 9.84
CA PHE A 114 1.70 6.21 10.61
C PHE A 114 0.48 6.89 11.26
N ILE A 115 -0.58 7.11 10.47
CA ILE A 115 -1.83 7.72 10.94
C ILE A 115 -2.48 6.87 12.05
N SER A 116 -2.59 5.55 11.86
CA SER A 116 -3.16 4.65 12.88
C SER A 116 -2.41 4.74 14.20
N ARG A 117 -1.09 4.93 14.18
CA ARG A 117 -0.26 5.10 15.38
C ARG A 117 -0.43 6.46 16.04
N LEU A 118 -0.60 7.50 15.24
CA LEU A 118 -0.90 8.83 15.74
C LEU A 118 -2.28 8.83 16.45
N LEU A 119 -3.26 8.17 15.83
CA LEU A 119 -4.59 7.97 16.41
C LEU A 119 -4.55 7.09 17.67
N GLU A 120 -3.74 6.04 17.70
CA GLU A 120 -3.56 5.21 18.89
C GLU A 120 -3.00 6.03 20.06
N ARG A 121 -1.91 6.80 19.82
CA ARG A 121 -1.31 7.67 20.85
C ARG A 121 -2.23 8.82 21.27
N GLY A 122 -2.93 9.43 20.32
CA GLY A 122 -3.89 10.51 20.57
C GLY A 122 -5.10 10.01 21.34
N GLY A 123 -5.64 8.86 20.96
CA GLY A 123 -6.75 8.19 21.61
C GLY A 123 -6.43 7.71 23.03
N GLU A 124 -5.24 7.17 23.27
CA GLU A 124 -4.79 6.82 24.63
C GLU A 124 -4.71 8.04 25.55
N LYS A 125 -4.19 9.16 25.05
CA LYS A 125 -4.12 10.43 25.80
C LYS A 125 -5.51 11.02 26.08
N ALA A 126 -6.42 10.96 25.10
CA ALA A 126 -7.76 11.55 25.21
C ALA A 126 -8.74 10.70 26.04
N LEU A 127 -8.73 9.38 25.86
CA LEU A 127 -9.75 8.49 26.43
C LEU A 127 -9.31 7.83 27.75
N LYS A 128 -8.03 7.91 28.16
CA LYS A 128 -7.43 7.33 29.38
C LYS A 128 -7.69 5.83 29.64
N LYS A 129 -8.46 5.16 28.78
CA LYS A 129 -8.80 3.73 28.80
C LYS A 129 -8.60 3.16 27.40
N LYS A 130 -7.91 2.02 27.32
CA LYS A 130 -7.88 1.19 26.12
C LYS A 130 -9.27 0.57 25.91
N LYS A 131 -10.13 1.22 25.12
CA LYS A 131 -11.35 0.58 24.61
C LYS A 131 -10.93 -0.56 23.67
N ARG A 132 -11.11 -1.81 24.12
CA ARG A 132 -11.03 -2.95 23.20
C ARG A 132 -12.27 -2.96 22.33
N VAL A 133 -12.08 -3.08 21.03
CA VAL A 133 -13.16 -3.30 20.07
C VAL A 133 -13.77 -4.68 20.36
N PRO A 134 -15.11 -4.82 20.44
CA PRO A 134 -15.72 -6.13 20.62
C PRO A 134 -15.42 -7.03 19.42
N VAL A 135 -15.17 -8.32 19.68
CA VAL A 135 -14.69 -9.29 18.68
C VAL A 135 -15.62 -9.38 17.45
N LEU A 136 -16.94 -9.26 17.67
CA LEU A 136 -17.93 -9.28 16.59
C LEU A 136 -17.73 -8.10 15.62
N LEU A 137 -17.47 -6.90 16.14
CA LEU A 137 -17.27 -5.71 15.32
C LEU A 137 -15.95 -5.80 14.55
N ASP A 138 -14.89 -6.32 15.19
CA ASP A 138 -13.62 -6.58 14.51
C ASP A 138 -13.80 -7.56 13.34
N HIS A 139 -14.55 -8.65 13.54
CA HIS A 139 -14.83 -9.61 12.48
C HIS A 139 -15.67 -9.02 11.34
N PHE A 140 -16.67 -8.19 11.66
CA PHE A 140 -17.47 -7.48 10.65
C PHE A 140 -16.62 -6.50 9.84
N LEU A 141 -15.74 -5.72 10.47
CA LEU A 141 -14.83 -4.82 9.75
C LEU A 141 -13.85 -5.61 8.87
N MET A 142 -13.37 -6.76 9.33
CA MET A 142 -12.51 -7.63 8.52
C MET A 142 -13.25 -8.25 7.34
N SER A 143 -14.53 -8.63 7.49
CA SER A 143 -15.30 -9.28 6.42
C SER A 143 -15.47 -8.35 5.22
N VAL A 144 -15.70 -7.05 5.43
CA VAL A 144 -15.80 -6.05 4.36
C VAL A 144 -14.55 -6.06 3.48
N LYS A 145 -13.36 -6.10 4.09
CA LYS A 145 -12.08 -6.14 3.34
C LYS A 145 -11.99 -7.37 2.44
N TYR A 146 -12.33 -8.55 2.96
CA TYR A 146 -12.24 -9.79 2.20
C TYR A 146 -13.34 -9.93 1.16
N PHE A 147 -14.54 -9.43 1.45
CA PHE A 147 -15.63 -9.36 0.50
C PHE A 147 -15.27 -8.46 -0.69
N LEU A 148 -14.72 -7.27 -0.43
CA LEU A 148 -14.30 -6.35 -1.48
C LEU A 148 -13.16 -6.94 -2.32
N MET A 149 -12.18 -7.59 -1.68
CA MET A 149 -11.11 -8.30 -2.38
C MET A 149 -11.67 -9.43 -3.27
N GLY A 150 -12.56 -10.27 -2.73
CA GLY A 150 -13.21 -11.35 -3.47
C GLY A 150 -14.04 -10.83 -4.64
N PHE A 151 -14.75 -9.72 -4.46
CA PHE A 151 -15.50 -9.05 -5.52
C PHE A 151 -14.59 -8.60 -6.67
N PHE A 152 -13.47 -7.91 -6.38
CA PHE A 152 -12.54 -7.48 -7.42
C PHE A 152 -11.89 -8.67 -8.14
N VAL A 153 -11.48 -9.71 -7.41
CA VAL A 153 -10.96 -10.94 -8.03
C VAL A 153 -12.02 -11.58 -8.93
N TYR A 154 -13.27 -11.68 -8.47
CA TYR A 154 -14.35 -12.24 -9.27
C TYR A 154 -14.59 -11.44 -10.55
N VAL A 155 -14.72 -10.12 -10.46
CA VAL A 155 -14.96 -9.24 -11.62
C VAL A 155 -13.78 -9.32 -12.59
N VAL A 156 -12.56 -9.19 -12.07
CA VAL A 156 -11.35 -9.19 -12.89
C VAL A 156 -11.18 -10.52 -13.59
N PHE A 157 -11.37 -11.67 -12.95
CA PHE A 157 -11.10 -12.97 -13.59
C PHE A 157 -12.26 -13.56 -14.38
N PHE A 158 -13.51 -13.36 -13.93
CA PHE A 158 -14.70 -14.02 -14.49
C PHE A 158 -15.61 -13.11 -15.29
N ARG A 159 -15.59 -11.79 -15.07
CA ARG A 159 -16.52 -10.86 -15.75
C ARG A 159 -15.87 -10.10 -16.91
N MET A 160 -14.61 -9.70 -16.80
CA MET A 160 -13.92 -8.97 -17.87
C MET A 160 -13.32 -9.93 -18.91
N SER A 161 -13.40 -9.57 -20.18
CA SER A 161 -12.62 -10.19 -21.26
C SER A 161 -11.21 -9.58 -21.34
N ILE A 162 -10.27 -10.24 -22.02
CA ILE A 162 -8.90 -9.71 -22.19
C ILE A 162 -8.86 -8.40 -22.96
N LYS A 163 -9.77 -8.19 -23.93
CA LYS A 163 -9.86 -6.94 -24.69
C LYS A 163 -10.30 -5.76 -23.80
N GLU A 164 -11.19 -6.01 -22.85
CA GLU A 164 -11.62 -4.99 -21.88
C GLU A 164 -10.51 -4.66 -20.88
N VAL A 165 -9.73 -5.67 -20.47
CA VAL A 165 -8.54 -5.47 -19.64
C VAL A 165 -7.53 -4.60 -20.39
N GLU A 166 -7.22 -4.93 -21.64
CA GLU A 166 -6.30 -4.16 -22.48
C GLU A 166 -6.79 -2.72 -22.70
N ALA A 167 -8.07 -2.54 -23.04
CA ALA A 167 -8.66 -1.22 -23.22
C ALA A 167 -8.58 -0.35 -21.95
N PHE A 168 -8.75 -0.96 -20.76
CA PHE A 168 -8.55 -0.26 -19.49
C PHE A 168 -7.08 0.10 -19.26
N LEU A 169 -6.16 -0.83 -19.53
CA LEU A 169 -4.72 -0.62 -19.34
C LEU A 169 -4.17 0.49 -20.24
N THR A 170 -4.69 0.63 -21.46
CA THR A 170 -4.31 1.67 -22.43
C THR A 170 -5.11 2.97 -22.29
N SER A 171 -6.09 3.01 -21.39
CA SER A 171 -6.92 4.21 -21.20
C SER A 171 -6.10 5.32 -20.55
N PRO A 172 -6.41 6.61 -20.82
CA PRO A 172 -5.70 7.74 -20.21
C PRO A 172 -5.91 7.85 -18.68
N TYR A 173 -6.78 7.01 -18.11
CA TYR A 173 -6.99 6.88 -16.67
C TYR A 173 -5.95 5.98 -15.99
N ASN A 174 -5.34 5.06 -16.74
CA ASN A 174 -4.36 4.12 -16.22
C ASN A 174 -2.94 4.55 -16.55
#